data_AF-A0A2E6FAW7-F1
#
_entry.id   AF-A0A2E6FAW7-F1
#
_cell.length_a   1.000
_cell.length_b   1.000
_cell.length_c   1.000
_cell.angle_alpha   90.00
_cell.angle_beta   90.00
_cell.angle_gamma   90.00
#
_symmetry.space_group_name_H-M   'P 1'
#
loop_
_entity.id
_entity.type
_entity.pdbx_description
1 polymer ?
#
loop_
_entity_poly.entity_id
_entity_poly.type
_entity_poly.pdbx_seq_one_letter_code
_entity_poly.pdbx_strand_id
1 'polypeptide(L)' 'DHPYVGWVDDGIAVALGGCGAAAKSSDELGRLASTLFESANWTDTLPAAAFEPVFD' A
#
# COMPACT_ATOMS: atom_id res chain seq x y z
N ASP A 1 -10.78 7.51 5.01
CA ASP A 1 -10.00 6.26 5.04
C ASP A 1 -9.30 6.03 3.72
N HIS A 2 -8.02 5.71 3.81
CA HIS A 2 -7.16 5.29 2.72
C HIS A 2 -6.86 3.80 2.87
N PRO A 3 -6.44 3.10 1.80
CA PRO A 3 -5.95 1.74 1.93
C PRO A 3 -4.67 1.66 2.79
N TYR A 4 -4.33 0.45 3.22
CA TYR A 4 -3.06 0.14 3.85
C TYR A 4 -2.14 -0.54 2.85
N VAL A 5 -0.92 -0.04 2.70
CA VAL A 5 0.12 -0.58 1.83
C VAL A 5 1.46 -0.54 2.56
N GLY A 6 2.04 -1.70 2.83
CA GLY A 6 3.34 -1.76 3.50
C GLY A 6 3.77 -3.15 3.95
N TRP A 7 5.01 -3.22 4.42
CA TRP A 7 5.59 -4.42 5.03
C TRP A 7 5.00 -4.65 6.43
N VAL A 8 4.69 -5.90 6.74
CA VAL A 8 4.16 -6.32 8.05
C VAL A 8 5.04 -7.34 8.75
N ASP A 9 5.91 -8.01 7.99
CA ASP A 9 6.96 -8.92 8.45
C ASP A 9 8.03 -9.08 7.37
N ASP A 10 9.13 -9.76 7.67
CA ASP A 10 10.15 -10.10 6.69
C ASP A 10 9.56 -10.94 5.55
N GLY A 11 9.66 -10.45 4.33
CA GLY A 11 9.09 -11.08 3.14
C GLY A 11 7.56 -11.03 3.04
N ILE A 12 6.86 -10.32 3.94
CA ILE A 12 5.39 -10.19 3.92
C ILE A 12 4.97 -8.73 3.84
N ALA A 13 4.27 -8.37 2.76
CA ALA A 13 3.65 -7.07 2.56
C ALA A 13 2.14 -7.19 2.35
N VAL A 14 1.40 -6.13 2.68
CA VAL A 14 -0.06 -6.05 2.55
C VAL A 14 -0.46 -4.88 1.67
N ALA A 15 -1.57 -5.03 0.95
CA ALA A 15 -2.26 -3.99 0.20
C ALA A 15 -3.77 -4.17 0.39
N LEU A 16 -4.33 -3.56 1.45
CA LEU A 16 -5.68 -3.81 1.96
C LEU A 16 -6.53 -2.53 1.98
N GLY A 17 -7.83 -2.66 2.21
CA GLY A 17 -8.74 -1.51 2.36
C GLY A 17 -9.29 -0.94 1.05
N GLY A 18 -9.10 -1.63 -0.08
CA GLY A 18 -9.71 -1.29 -1.37
C GLY A 18 -11.20 -1.67 -1.51
N CYS A 19 -11.96 -1.82 -0.43
CA CYS A 19 -13.36 -2.24 -0.49
C CYS A 19 -14.35 -1.05 -0.58
N GLY A 20 -15.58 -1.31 -1.05
CA GLY A 20 -16.62 -0.29 -1.19
C GLY A 20 -16.30 0.77 -2.26
N ALA A 21 -16.30 2.05 -1.87
CA ALA A 21 -16.03 3.17 -2.79
C ALA A 21 -14.61 3.12 -3.42
N ALA A 22 -13.66 2.48 -2.73
CA ALA A 22 -12.29 2.29 -3.17
C ALA A 22 -12.09 1.08 -4.10
N ALA A 23 -13.13 0.28 -4.38
CA ALA A 23 -13.01 -0.86 -5.29
C ALA A 23 -12.61 -0.42 -6.71
N LYS A 24 -12.98 0.80 -7.10
CA LYS A 24 -12.61 1.41 -8.40
C LYS A 24 -11.12 1.73 -8.52
N SER A 25 -10.37 1.72 -7.42
CA SER A 25 -8.93 2.03 -7.39
C SER A 25 -8.08 0.78 -7.15
N SER A 26 -8.58 -0.43 -7.46
CA SER A 26 -7.82 -1.67 -7.31
C SER A 26 -6.52 -1.66 -8.13
N ASP A 27 -6.57 -1.12 -9.35
CA ASP A 27 -5.41 -1.05 -10.24
C ASP A 27 -4.35 -0.11 -9.67
N GLU A 28 -4.79 1.02 -9.14
CA GLU A 28 -3.92 2.02 -8.52
C GLU A 28 -3.31 1.51 -7.21
N LEU A 29 -4.08 0.77 -6.41
CA LEU A 29 -3.60 0.11 -5.21
C LEU A 29 -2.54 -0.96 -5.54
N GLY A 30 -2.76 -1.75 -6.59
CA GLY A 30 -1.79 -2.73 -7.07
C GLY A 30 -0.50 -2.08 -7.60
N ARG A 31 -0.62 -1.00 -8.38
CA ARG A 31 0.53 -0.21 -8.87
C ARG A 31 1.32 0.38 -7.71
N LEU A 32 0.65 0.94 -6.70
CA LEU A 32 1.32 1.49 -5.53
C LEU A 32 2.03 0.39 -4.73
N ALA A 33 1.36 -0.74 -4.51
CA ALA A 33 1.93 -1.89 -3.79
C ALA A 33 3.15 -2.49 -4.49
N SER A 34 3.20 -2.49 -5.83
CA SER A 34 4.38 -3.01 -6.55
C SER A 34 5.66 -2.21 -6.26
N THR A 35 5.54 -0.93 -5.90
CA THR A 35 6.70 -0.08 -5.58
C THR A 35 7.44 -0.51 -4.30
N LEU A 36 6.82 -1.33 -3.45
CA LEU A 36 7.48 -1.92 -2.27
C LEU A 36 8.63 -2.88 -2.65
N PHE A 37 8.57 -3.43 -3.86
CA PHE A 37 9.55 -4.40 -4.36
C PHE A 37 10.63 -3.74 -5.24
N GLU A 38 10.55 -2.43 -5.44
CA GLU A 38 11.61 -1.66 -6.10
C GLU A 38 12.76 -1.41 -5.12
N SER A 39 13.99 -1.28 -5.63
CA SER A 39 15.18 -1.06 -4.78
C SER A 39 15.10 0.21 -3.94
N ALA A 40 14.38 1.22 -4.40
CA ALA A 40 14.18 2.47 -3.69
C ALA A 40 13.10 2.39 -2.59
N ASN A 41 12.27 1.33 -2.60
CA ASN A 41 11.12 1.12 -1.72
C ASN A 41 10.19 2.34 -1.62
N TRP A 42 9.04 2.29 -2.30
CA TRP A 42 8.08 3.39 -2.43
C TRP A 42 8.59 4.57 -3.27
N THR A 43 8.18 4.60 -4.53
CA THR A 43 8.62 5.61 -5.51
C THR A 43 7.52 6.61 -5.91
N ASP A 44 6.39 6.60 -5.20
CA ASP A 44 5.28 7.49 -5.49
C ASP A 44 5.41 8.87 -4.82
N THR A 45 4.73 9.86 -5.41
CA THR A 45 4.57 11.19 -4.83
C THR A 45 3.66 11.21 -3.59
N LEU A 46 2.79 10.22 -3.45
CA LEU A 46 1.96 10.05 -2.26
C LEU A 46 2.84 9.70 -1.05
N PRO A 47 2.54 10.26 0.14
CA PRO A 47 3.33 9.99 1.33
C PRO A 47 3.11 8.56 1.81
N ALA A 48 4.17 7.75 1.88
CA ALA A 48 4.13 6.36 2.36
C ALA A 48 3.48 6.23 3.75
N ALA A 49 3.81 7.13 4.66
CA ALA A 49 3.27 7.17 6.02
C ALA A 49 1.73 7.27 6.07
N ALA A 50 1.10 7.82 5.03
CA ALA A 50 -0.36 7.87 4.94
C ALA A 50 -0.99 6.53 4.51
N PHE A 51 -0.21 5.46 4.31
CA PHE A 51 -0.70 4.14 3.95
C PHE A 51 -0.09 3.05 4.85
N GLU A 52 0.79 3.40 5.78
CA GLU A 52 1.46 2.42 6.64
C GLU A 52 0.45 1.59 7.44
N PRO A 53 0.59 0.25 7.47
CA PRO A 53 -0.22 -0.60 8.33
C PRO A 53 -0.04 -0.21 9.80
N VAL A 54 -1.16 -0.07 10.52
CA VAL A 54 -1.17 0.22 11.96
C VAL A 54 -1.34 -1.09 12.72
N PHE A 55 -0.52 -1.28 13.76
CA PHE A 55 -0.59 -2.40 14.68
C PHE A 55 -0.89 -1.86 16.08
N ASP A 56 -1.80 -2.52 16.80
CA ASP A 56 -2.07 -2.27 18.22
C ASP A 56 -1.12 -3.08 19.13
#